data_AF-A0AAV9ZVG3-F1
#
_entry.id   AF-A0AAV9ZVG3-F1
#
_cell.length_a   1.000
_cell.length_b   1.000
_cell.length_c   1.000
_cell.angle_alpha   90.00
_cell.angle_beta   90.00
_cell.angle_gamma   90.00
#
_symmetry.space_group_name_H-M   'P 1'
#
loop_
_entity.id
_entity.type
_entity.pdbx_description
1 polymer ?
#
loop_
_entity_poly.entity_id
_entity_poly.type
_entity_poly.pdbx_seq_one_letter_code
_entity_poly.pdbx_strand_id
1 'polypeptide(L)'
;GLFKIYCYAAYSALLTQKEDFLAFYPTAFYPCEASVFSAATVELGGPHRNRSDWRGNIPPFEAAFWSIVTAAGTFRSLHGGHIILWDLGLVIQFPAGSSILIPTGIVRYSFVDVGPTEERYSIIQWAGSGVRRFVENGYKSDVEFAREASEEQHIMRENRRIDSHVQAADLFPLVRDVQEGVLTFEYPGINPPSLAAPQGYESDD
;
A
#
# COMPACT_ATOMS: atom_id res chain seq x y z
N GLY A 1 6.47 5.35 8.79
CA GLY A 1 7.56 6.08 8.11
C GLY A 1 7.09 6.58 6.76
N LEU A 2 7.42 5.88 5.68
CA LEU A 2 7.19 6.33 4.29
C LEU A 2 5.70 6.51 3.91
N PHE A 3 4.82 5.60 4.31
CA PHE A 3 3.39 5.69 3.96
C PHE A 3 2.69 6.88 4.61
N LYS A 4 2.95 7.12 5.90
CA LYS A 4 2.51 8.32 6.62
C LYS A 4 3.01 9.61 5.96
N ILE A 5 4.21 9.56 5.38
CA ILE A 5 4.87 10.73 4.78
C ILE A 5 4.30 11.05 3.40
N TYR A 6 4.35 10.08 2.49
CA TYR A 6 4.05 10.32 1.08
C TYR A 6 2.58 10.08 0.72
N CYS A 7 1.81 9.36 1.53
CA CYS A 7 0.41 9.05 1.25
C CYS A 7 -0.45 9.30 2.49
N TYR A 8 -0.35 10.51 3.08
CA TYR A 8 -0.96 10.81 4.38
C TYR A 8 -2.47 10.60 4.40
N ALA A 9 -3.18 10.96 3.31
CA ALA A 9 -4.63 10.75 3.22
C ALA A 9 -4.99 9.26 3.30
N ALA A 10 -4.30 8.42 2.51
CA ALA A 10 -4.47 6.96 2.55
C ALA A 10 -4.09 6.37 3.92
N TYR A 11 -2.99 6.86 4.50
CA TYR A 11 -2.53 6.46 5.83
C TYR A 11 -3.58 6.77 6.89
N SER A 12 -4.13 7.99 6.87
CA SER A 12 -5.11 8.45 7.86
C SER A 12 -6.40 7.64 7.78
N ALA A 13 -6.88 7.36 6.56
CA ALA A 13 -8.04 6.50 6.34
C ALA A 13 -7.84 5.08 6.90
N LEU A 14 -6.66 4.48 6.68
CA LEU A 14 -6.35 3.15 7.22
C LEU A 14 -6.13 3.17 8.74
N LEU A 15 -5.62 4.27 9.29
CA LEU A 15 -5.48 4.43 10.75
C LEU A 15 -6.85 4.51 11.42
N THR A 16 -7.76 5.35 10.94
CA THR A 16 -9.13 5.44 11.47
C THR A 16 -9.84 4.09 11.40
N GLN A 17 -9.74 3.38 10.27
CA GLN A 17 -10.30 2.04 10.14
C GLN A 17 -9.74 1.06 11.18
N LYS A 18 -8.42 1.10 11.42
CA LYS A 18 -7.77 0.27 12.43
C LYS A 18 -8.29 0.60 13.83
N GLU A 19 -8.40 1.87 14.17
CA GLU A 19 -8.89 2.33 15.47
C GLU A 19 -10.34 1.90 15.69
N ASP A 20 -11.23 2.09 14.71
CA ASP A 20 -12.63 1.65 14.77
C ASP A 20 -12.75 0.14 14.94
N PHE A 21 -11.92 -0.63 14.23
CA PHE A 21 -11.93 -2.08 14.31
C PHE A 21 -11.39 -2.58 15.66
N LEU A 22 -10.32 -1.98 16.19
CA LEU A 22 -9.77 -2.33 17.50
C LEU A 22 -10.67 -1.89 18.66
N ALA A 23 -11.41 -0.79 18.51
CA ALA A 23 -12.41 -0.39 19.49
C ALA A 23 -13.53 -1.43 19.61
N PHE A 24 -13.93 -2.05 18.49
CA PHE A 24 -14.94 -3.11 18.48
C PHE A 24 -14.38 -4.48 18.88
N TYR A 25 -13.18 -4.82 18.41
CA TYR A 25 -12.52 -6.11 18.67
C TYR A 25 -11.11 -5.89 19.27
N PRO A 26 -11.00 -5.55 20.57
CA PRO A 26 -9.73 -5.18 21.20
C PRO A 26 -8.69 -6.31 21.22
N THR A 27 -9.12 -7.55 21.07
CA THR A 27 -8.25 -8.73 21.02
C THR A 27 -7.76 -9.05 19.61
N ALA A 28 -8.12 -8.24 18.59
CA ALA A 28 -7.64 -8.45 17.23
C ALA A 28 -6.11 -8.36 17.16
N PHE A 29 -5.53 -9.24 16.37
CA PHE A 29 -4.11 -9.21 16.08
C PHE A 29 -3.83 -8.43 14.81
N TYR A 30 -2.98 -7.40 14.90
CA TYR A 30 -2.33 -6.79 13.74
C TYR A 30 -0.91 -7.36 13.63
N PRO A 31 -0.43 -7.70 12.42
CA PRO A 31 0.91 -8.25 12.22
C PRO A 31 2.03 -7.38 12.80
N CYS A 32 1.81 -6.06 12.83
CA CYS A 32 2.69 -5.09 13.46
C CYS A 32 1.84 -3.98 14.09
N GLU A 33 2.00 -3.74 15.38
CA GLU A 33 1.24 -2.71 16.12
C GLU A 33 1.48 -1.31 15.55
N ALA A 34 2.70 -1.02 15.07
CA ALA A 34 3.03 0.25 14.43
C ALA A 34 2.51 0.38 12.98
N SER A 35 2.00 -0.71 12.39
CA SER A 35 1.47 -0.71 11.02
C SER A 35 -0.02 -0.42 11.01
N VAL A 36 -0.47 0.34 10.00
CA VAL A 36 -1.89 0.56 9.71
C VAL A 36 -2.50 -0.59 8.89
N PHE A 37 -1.66 -1.48 8.35
CA PHE A 37 -2.09 -2.61 7.55
C PHE A 37 -2.53 -3.77 8.44
N SER A 38 -3.74 -4.28 8.20
CA SER A 38 -4.33 -5.37 8.99
C SER A 38 -3.84 -6.77 8.61
N ALA A 39 -3.13 -6.90 7.48
CA ALA A 39 -2.59 -8.16 7.03
C ALA A 39 -1.17 -8.01 6.47
N ALA A 40 -0.41 -9.10 6.56
CA ALA A 40 0.95 -9.19 6.04
C ALA A 40 1.24 -10.61 5.55
N THR A 41 2.08 -10.73 4.52
CA THR A 41 2.58 -11.99 3.99
C THR A 41 4.07 -11.86 3.72
N VAL A 42 4.77 -12.97 3.85
CA VAL A 42 6.17 -13.10 3.43
C VAL A 42 6.21 -14.12 2.31
N GLU A 43 6.49 -13.63 1.11
CA GLU A 43 6.66 -14.47 -0.08
C GLU A 43 8.09 -15.02 -0.09
N LEU A 44 8.21 -16.27 0.34
CA LEU A 44 9.43 -17.07 0.33
C LEU A 44 9.55 -17.86 -0.97
N GLY A 45 9.61 -17.16 -2.10
CA GLY A 45 9.77 -17.77 -3.42
C GLY A 45 11.23 -17.72 -3.86
N GLY A 46 11.88 -18.87 -4.03
CA GLY A 46 13.16 -18.96 -4.74
C GLY A 46 13.05 -18.42 -6.18
N PRO A 47 14.14 -18.45 -6.98
CA PRO A 47 14.34 -17.67 -8.22
C PRO A 47 13.28 -17.79 -9.33
N HIS A 48 12.26 -18.65 -9.18
CA HIS A 48 11.31 -19.05 -10.22
C HIS A 48 9.82 -18.98 -9.80
N ARG A 49 9.47 -18.30 -8.71
CA ARG A 49 8.06 -18.09 -8.33
C ARG A 49 7.64 -16.64 -8.40
N ASN A 50 7.73 -16.06 -9.59
CA ASN A 50 6.88 -14.93 -9.90
C ASN A 50 5.51 -15.43 -10.34
N ARG A 51 4.50 -15.17 -9.51
CA ARG A 51 3.11 -15.23 -9.96
C ARG A 51 2.98 -14.24 -11.12
N SER A 52 2.94 -14.74 -12.35
CA SER A 52 2.77 -13.99 -13.59
C SER A 52 1.39 -13.35 -13.73
N ASP A 53 0.56 -13.44 -12.70
CA ASP A 53 -0.84 -13.06 -12.71
C ASP A 53 -1.33 -13.00 -11.25
N TRP A 54 -1.21 -11.84 -10.60
CA TRP A 54 -1.96 -11.57 -9.35
C TRP A 54 -3.41 -11.12 -9.67
N ARG A 55 -4.02 -11.67 -10.73
CA ARG A 55 -5.46 -11.68 -11.03
C ARG A 55 -6.03 -13.10 -11.03
N GLY A 56 -5.37 -14.08 -10.43
CA GLY A 56 -5.98 -15.35 -10.07
C GLY A 56 -6.94 -15.19 -8.87
N ASN A 57 -8.11 -14.58 -9.08
CA ASN A 57 -9.23 -14.42 -8.13
C ASN A 57 -9.09 -13.37 -6.99
N ILE A 58 -8.47 -12.19 -7.20
CA ILE A 58 -8.97 -11.02 -6.45
C ILE A 58 -10.13 -10.46 -7.26
N PRO A 59 -11.36 -10.56 -6.76
CA PRO A 59 -12.47 -9.94 -7.43
C PRO A 59 -12.23 -8.42 -7.52
N PRO A 60 -12.65 -7.73 -8.60
CA PRO A 60 -12.51 -6.28 -8.74
C PRO A 60 -13.18 -5.47 -7.59
N PHE A 61 -13.87 -6.15 -6.67
CA PHE A 61 -14.63 -5.61 -5.54
C PHE A 61 -13.77 -5.37 -4.27
N GLU A 62 -12.44 -5.58 -4.29
CA GLU A 62 -11.49 -5.30 -3.19
C GLU A 62 -10.74 -3.96 -3.35
N ALA A 63 -11.36 -2.98 -3.98
CA ALA A 63 -10.69 -1.79 -4.47
C ALA A 63 -10.61 -0.65 -3.45
N ALA A 64 -9.87 -0.90 -2.38
CA ALA A 64 -9.29 0.16 -1.57
C ALA A 64 -8.07 -0.32 -0.78
N PHE A 65 -7.16 -1.08 -1.38
CA PHE A 65 -6.02 -1.57 -0.61
C PHE A 65 -4.70 -1.16 -1.24
N TRP A 66 -4.20 -0.05 -0.71
CA TRP A 66 -2.78 0.21 -0.68
C TRP A 66 -2.08 -0.99 -0.06
N SER A 67 -1.05 -1.46 -0.74
CA SER A 67 -0.05 -2.33 -0.15
C SER A 67 1.27 -1.60 -0.06
N ILE A 68 2.06 -1.99 0.92
CA ILE A 68 3.50 -1.76 0.90
C ILE A 68 4.18 -3.08 0.60
N VAL A 69 5.01 -3.08 -0.42
CA VAL A 69 5.88 -4.21 -0.78
C VAL A 69 7.29 -3.83 -0.40
N THR A 70 7.98 -4.68 0.34
CA THR A 70 9.40 -4.55 0.67
C THR A 70 10.16 -5.72 0.07
N ALA A 71 11.16 -5.45 -0.78
CA ALA A 71 12.06 -6.47 -1.28
C ALA A 71 13.10 -6.84 -0.23
N ALA A 72 13.38 -8.13 -0.09
CA ALA A 72 14.44 -8.66 0.76
C ALA A 72 15.20 -9.78 0.04
N GLY A 73 16.29 -10.26 0.64
CA GLY A 73 17.16 -11.30 0.06
C GLY A 73 18.45 -10.73 -0.55
N THR A 74 19.15 -11.60 -1.27
CA THR A 74 20.45 -11.31 -1.89
C THR A 74 20.36 -11.57 -3.39
N PHE A 75 20.22 -10.49 -4.16
CA PHE A 75 20.10 -10.53 -5.62
C PHE A 75 20.64 -9.24 -6.25
N ARG A 76 21.05 -9.32 -7.52
CA ARG A 76 21.51 -8.17 -8.28
C ARG A 76 20.34 -7.47 -8.95
N SER A 77 19.84 -6.41 -8.31
CA SER A 77 18.73 -5.59 -8.82
C SER A 77 18.99 -4.92 -10.17
N LEU A 78 20.23 -4.91 -10.67
CA LEU A 78 20.54 -4.49 -12.05
C LEU A 78 20.14 -5.53 -13.11
N HIS A 79 20.02 -6.81 -12.74
CA HIS A 79 19.78 -7.91 -13.68
C HIS A 79 18.41 -8.58 -13.52
N GLY A 80 17.78 -8.46 -12.35
CA GLY A 80 16.50 -9.11 -12.06
C GLY A 80 15.83 -8.55 -10.81
N GLY A 81 14.72 -9.17 -10.40
CA GLY A 81 14.00 -8.78 -9.18
C GLY A 81 13.26 -7.44 -9.26
N HIS A 82 13.17 -6.84 -10.45
CA HIS A 82 12.43 -5.61 -10.73
C HIS A 82 10.94 -5.79 -10.46
N ILE A 83 10.23 -4.68 -10.30
CA ILE A 83 8.77 -4.68 -10.27
C ILE A 83 8.24 -4.13 -11.60
N ILE A 84 7.28 -4.83 -12.19
CA ILE A 84 6.55 -4.40 -13.38
C ILE A 84 5.22 -3.83 -12.91
N LEU A 85 4.90 -2.60 -13.27
CA LEU A 85 3.59 -1.97 -13.09
C LEU A 85 2.88 -1.93 -14.45
N TRP A 86 2.11 -2.96 -14.75
CA TRP A 86 1.59 -3.22 -16.10
C TRP A 86 0.67 -2.10 -16.61
N ASP A 87 -0.22 -1.60 -15.76
CA ASP A 87 -1.18 -0.56 -16.13
C ASP A 87 -0.51 0.81 -16.36
N LEU A 88 0.71 0.99 -15.83
CA LEU A 88 1.51 2.20 -16.02
C LEU A 88 2.57 2.03 -17.12
N GLY A 89 2.75 0.81 -17.66
CA GLY A 89 3.82 0.52 -18.61
C GLY A 89 5.23 0.70 -18.03
N LEU A 90 5.39 0.60 -16.71
CA LEU A 90 6.67 0.84 -16.04
C LEU A 90 7.34 -0.45 -15.60
N VAL A 91 8.67 -0.50 -15.76
CA VAL A 91 9.54 -1.48 -15.12
C VAL A 91 10.48 -0.70 -14.21
N ILE A 92 10.42 -0.99 -12.91
CA ILE A 92 11.15 -0.25 -11.89
C ILE A 92 12.19 -1.21 -11.28
N GLN A 93 13.45 -0.80 -11.33
CA GLN A 93 14.50 -1.47 -10.57
C GLN A 93 14.13 -1.44 -9.08
N PHE A 94 14.10 -2.60 -8.45
CA PHE A 94 13.62 -2.74 -7.09
C PHE A 94 14.63 -3.51 -6.21
N PRO A 95 15.61 -2.79 -5.62
CA PRO A 95 16.68 -3.41 -4.82
C PRO A 95 16.18 -4.02 -3.50
N ALA A 96 16.91 -5.02 -2.99
CA ALA A 96 16.73 -5.50 -1.63
C ALA A 96 16.83 -4.34 -0.62
N GLY A 97 15.97 -4.34 0.39
CA GLY A 97 15.81 -3.25 1.36
C GLY A 97 14.93 -2.10 0.89
N SER A 98 14.55 -2.05 -0.39
CA SER A 98 13.65 -1.03 -0.91
C SER A 98 12.19 -1.38 -0.63
N SER A 99 11.36 -0.35 -0.46
CA SER A 99 9.92 -0.48 -0.32
C SER A 99 9.19 0.38 -1.35
N ILE A 100 8.06 -0.11 -1.84
CA ILE A 100 7.17 0.61 -2.76
C ILE A 100 5.73 0.53 -2.24
N LEU A 101 5.00 1.63 -2.35
CA LEU A 101 3.57 1.70 -2.08
C LEU A 101 2.81 1.57 -3.39
N ILE A 102 1.85 0.66 -3.42
CA ILE A 102 1.09 0.34 -4.64
C ILE A 102 -0.39 0.31 -4.29
N PRO A 103 -1.26 0.99 -5.06
CA PRO A 103 -2.71 0.80 -4.97
C PRO A 103 -3.08 -0.56 -5.59
N THR A 104 -2.90 -1.65 -4.87
CA THR A 104 -3.04 -3.01 -5.44
C THR A 104 -4.44 -3.32 -5.96
N GLY A 105 -5.46 -2.57 -5.53
CA GLY A 105 -6.80 -2.63 -6.09
C GLY A 105 -6.98 -1.97 -7.48
N ILE A 106 -5.99 -1.20 -7.96
CA ILE A 106 -6.07 -0.45 -9.22
C ILE A 106 -4.93 -0.82 -10.17
N VAL A 107 -3.70 -0.96 -9.67
CA VAL A 107 -2.51 -1.19 -10.48
C VAL A 107 -2.07 -2.65 -10.40
N ARG A 108 -2.08 -3.33 -11.55
CA ARG A 108 -1.47 -4.64 -11.74
C ARG A 108 0.04 -4.54 -11.61
N TYR A 109 0.61 -5.42 -10.80
CA TYR A 109 2.04 -5.57 -10.72
C TYR A 109 2.48 -7.03 -10.68
N SER A 110 3.73 -7.26 -11.07
CA SER A 110 4.45 -8.53 -10.92
C SER A 110 5.92 -8.25 -10.62
N PHE A 111 6.68 -9.25 -10.21
CA PHE A 111 8.12 -9.11 -10.11
C PHE A 111 8.83 -9.87 -11.22
N VAL A 112 10.04 -9.43 -11.56
CA VAL A 112 10.95 -10.10 -12.50
C VAL A 112 11.75 -11.15 -11.74
N ASP A 113 12.04 -12.28 -12.40
CA ASP A 113 12.84 -13.34 -11.79
C ASP A 113 14.24 -12.83 -11.43
N VAL A 114 14.87 -13.50 -10.48
CA VAL A 114 16.29 -13.30 -10.15
C VAL A 114 17.11 -14.46 -10.70
N GLY A 115 18.43 -14.31 -10.73
CA GLY A 115 19.32 -15.36 -11.22
C GLY A 115 19.16 -16.68 -10.45
N PRO A 116 19.55 -17.82 -11.04
CA PRO A 116 19.32 -19.15 -10.46
C PRO A 116 20.02 -19.40 -9.10
N THR A 117 21.02 -18.59 -8.76
CA THR A 117 21.76 -18.63 -7.49
C THR A 117 21.41 -17.46 -6.57
N GLU A 118 20.45 -16.63 -6.97
CA GLU A 118 20.03 -15.44 -6.23
C GLU A 118 18.74 -15.75 -5.46
N GLU A 119 18.58 -15.06 -4.33
CA GLU A 119 17.42 -15.21 -3.47
C GLU A 119 16.70 -13.88 -3.34
N ARG A 120 15.40 -13.89 -3.65
CA ARG A 120 14.55 -12.72 -3.47
C ARG A 120 13.33 -13.11 -2.67
N TYR A 121 13.04 -12.31 -1.66
CA TYR A 121 11.85 -12.41 -0.84
C TYR A 121 11.04 -11.13 -0.95
N SER A 122 9.75 -11.20 -0.65
CA SER A 122 8.91 -10.00 -0.55
C SER A 122 8.11 -10.04 0.73
N ILE A 123 8.16 -8.94 1.49
CA ILE A 123 7.26 -8.71 2.61
C ILE A 123 6.19 -7.77 2.09
N ILE A 124 4.95 -8.23 2.07
CA ILE A 124 3.82 -7.45 1.57
C ILE A 124 2.86 -7.22 2.74
N GLN A 125 2.57 -5.97 3.05
CA GLN A 125 1.50 -5.61 3.98
C GLN A 125 0.40 -4.92 3.20
N TRP A 126 -0.85 -5.28 3.46
CA TRP A 126 -2.01 -4.67 2.82
C TRP A 126 -3.11 -4.49 3.84
N ALA A 127 -3.99 -3.55 3.58
CA ALA A 127 -5.21 -3.47 4.38
C ALA A 127 -6.14 -4.58 3.87
N GLY A 128 -6.57 -5.46 4.76
CA GLY A 128 -7.42 -6.60 4.41
C GLY A 128 -8.83 -6.13 4.09
N SER A 129 -9.33 -6.54 2.92
CA SER A 129 -10.70 -6.28 2.47
C SER A 129 -11.77 -6.74 3.46
N GLY A 130 -11.53 -7.86 4.15
CA GLY A 130 -12.42 -8.38 5.18
C GLY A 130 -12.63 -7.43 6.37
N VAL A 131 -11.57 -6.78 6.87
CA VAL A 131 -11.67 -5.87 8.02
C VAL A 131 -12.51 -4.65 7.67
N ARG A 132 -12.24 -4.06 6.50
CA ARG A 132 -13.02 -2.95 5.98
C ARG A 132 -14.49 -3.30 5.82
N ARG A 133 -14.79 -4.40 5.10
CA ARG A 133 -16.17 -4.84 4.85
C ARG A 133 -16.88 -5.11 6.16
N PHE A 134 -16.21 -5.72 7.14
CA PHE A 134 -16.78 -5.97 8.45
C PHE A 134 -17.25 -4.67 9.12
N VAL A 135 -16.40 -3.64 9.15
CA VAL A 135 -16.76 -2.31 9.69
C VAL A 135 -17.89 -1.66 8.87
N GLU A 136 -17.80 -1.65 7.54
CA GLU A 136 -18.81 -1.08 6.64
C GLU A 136 -20.17 -1.79 6.70
N ASN A 137 -20.17 -3.08 7.06
CA ASN A 137 -21.37 -3.89 7.29
C ASN A 137 -21.97 -3.65 8.69
N GLY A 138 -21.44 -2.72 9.48
CA GLY A 138 -21.85 -2.47 10.85
C GLY A 138 -21.39 -3.58 11.80
N TYR A 139 -20.15 -4.02 11.64
CA TYR A 139 -19.52 -5.10 12.43
C TYR A 139 -20.19 -6.45 12.26
N LYS A 140 -20.57 -6.77 11.02
CA LYS A 140 -21.17 -8.04 10.61
C LYS A 140 -20.34 -8.71 9.54
N SER A 141 -20.25 -10.04 9.62
CA SER A 141 -19.69 -10.82 8.52
C SER A 141 -20.48 -10.60 7.22
N ASP A 142 -19.86 -10.91 6.09
CA ASP A 142 -20.53 -10.79 4.79
C ASP A 142 -21.82 -11.65 4.73
N VAL A 143 -21.82 -12.79 5.41
CA VAL A 143 -22.95 -13.72 5.51
C VAL A 143 -24.07 -13.13 6.38
N GLU A 144 -23.75 -12.59 7.55
CA GLU A 144 -24.73 -11.97 8.45
C GLU A 144 -25.35 -10.73 7.81
N PHE A 145 -24.53 -9.88 7.19
CA PHE A 145 -25.03 -8.72 6.46
C PHE A 145 -25.99 -9.14 5.35
N ALA A 146 -25.61 -10.12 4.52
CA ALA A 146 -26.45 -10.56 3.42
C ALA A 146 -27.79 -11.16 3.84
N ARG A 147 -27.87 -11.70 5.07
CA ARG A 147 -29.11 -12.24 5.63
C ARG A 147 -30.03 -11.16 6.20
N GLU A 148 -29.46 -10.10 6.76
CA GLU A 148 -30.18 -9.14 7.61
C GLU A 148 -30.37 -7.76 6.98
N ALA A 149 -29.61 -7.44 5.94
CA ALA A 149 -29.64 -6.13 5.32
C ALA A 149 -30.92 -5.92 4.50
N SER A 150 -31.43 -4.69 4.52
CA SER A 150 -32.48 -4.27 3.60
C SER A 150 -31.94 -4.14 2.16
N GLU A 151 -32.85 -4.15 1.19
CA GLU A 151 -32.49 -3.89 -0.22
C GLU A 151 -31.73 -2.57 -0.38
N GLU A 152 -32.16 -1.53 0.33
CA GLU A 152 -31.47 -0.24 0.35
C GLU A 152 -30.04 -0.35 0.89
N GLN A 153 -29.82 -1.11 1.96
CA GLN A 153 -28.48 -1.35 2.50
C GLN A 153 -27.60 -2.15 1.54
N HIS A 154 -28.18 -3.08 0.78
CA HIS A 154 -27.48 -3.80 -0.28
C HIS A 154 -27.05 -2.86 -1.41
N ILE A 155 -27.93 -1.97 -1.88
CA ILE A 155 -27.63 -0.96 -2.90
C ILE A 155 -26.55 0.01 -2.41
N MET A 156 -26.69 0.52 -1.19
CA MET A 156 -25.68 1.42 -0.58
C MET A 156 -24.32 0.75 -0.48
N ARG A 157 -24.29 -0.53 -0.10
CA ARG A 157 -23.07 -1.31 -0.03
C ARG A 157 -22.42 -1.47 -1.40
N GLU A 158 -23.20 -1.69 -2.45
CA GLU A 158 -22.69 -1.79 -3.82
C GLU A 158 -22.17 -0.43 -4.33
N ASN A 159 -22.89 0.66 -4.08
CA ASN A 159 -22.43 2.00 -4.46
C ASN A 159 -21.10 2.36 -3.78
N ARG A 160 -20.94 2.04 -2.49
CA ARG A 160 -19.67 2.24 -1.78
C ARG A 160 -18.50 1.47 -2.40
N ARG A 161 -18.75 0.29 -2.99
CA ARG A 161 -17.70 -0.50 -3.69
C ARG A 161 -17.26 0.15 -4.99
N ILE A 162 -18.17 0.81 -5.69
CA ILE A 162 -17.86 1.54 -6.93
C ILE A 162 -17.07 2.81 -6.58
N ASP A 163 -17.55 3.57 -5.61
CA ASP A 163 -16.92 4.84 -5.19
C ASP A 163 -15.53 4.63 -4.59
N SER A 164 -15.27 3.49 -3.94
CA SER A 164 -13.97 3.21 -3.32
C SER A 164 -12.81 3.17 -4.32
N HIS A 165 -13.07 2.76 -5.57
CA HIS A 165 -12.06 2.77 -6.64
C HIS A 165 -11.62 4.19 -6.99
N VAL A 166 -12.59 5.11 -7.10
CA VAL A 166 -12.37 6.51 -7.43
C VAL A 166 -11.65 7.21 -6.27
N GLN A 167 -12.13 6.98 -5.05
CA GLN A 167 -11.51 7.54 -3.84
C GLN A 167 -10.08 7.03 -3.64
N ALA A 168 -9.79 5.76 -3.93
CA ALA A 168 -8.43 5.23 -3.79
C ALA A 168 -7.43 5.91 -4.73
N ALA A 169 -7.87 6.37 -5.92
CA ALA A 169 -7.06 7.17 -6.83
C ALA A 169 -6.85 8.59 -6.29
N ASP A 170 -7.87 9.20 -5.68
CA ASP A 170 -7.77 10.55 -5.09
C ASP A 170 -6.86 10.61 -3.84
N LEU A 171 -6.58 9.46 -3.22
CA LEU A 171 -5.65 9.35 -2.10
C LEU A 171 -4.17 9.33 -2.54
N PHE A 172 -3.89 9.39 -3.84
CA PHE A 172 -2.52 9.53 -4.33
C PHE A 172 -1.95 10.91 -4.04
N PRO A 173 -0.69 11.01 -3.57
CA PRO A 173 0.03 12.27 -3.66
C PRO A 173 0.20 12.64 -5.13
N LEU A 174 -0.11 13.89 -5.44
CA LEU A 174 0.20 14.47 -6.74
C LEU A 174 1.61 15.06 -6.70
N VAL A 175 2.25 15.12 -7.88
CA VAL A 175 3.58 15.73 -8.01
C VAL A 175 3.60 17.16 -7.45
N ARG A 176 2.51 17.91 -7.65
CA ARG A 176 2.34 19.25 -7.06
C ARG A 176 2.38 19.23 -5.53
N ASP A 177 1.81 18.22 -4.87
CA ASP A 177 1.77 18.14 -3.41
C ASP A 177 3.19 17.98 -2.83
N VAL A 178 4.07 17.29 -3.57
CA VAL A 178 5.49 17.17 -3.27
C VAL A 178 6.22 18.49 -3.54
N GLN A 179 5.98 19.11 -4.69
CA GLN A 179 6.68 20.32 -5.15
C GLN A 179 6.32 21.58 -4.35
N GLU A 180 5.06 21.72 -3.96
CA GLU A 180 4.54 22.84 -3.15
C GLU A 180 4.92 22.70 -1.68
N GLY A 181 5.64 21.65 -1.30
CA GLY A 181 5.99 21.40 0.09
C GLY A 181 4.76 21.13 0.96
N VAL A 182 3.62 20.71 0.39
CA VAL A 182 2.45 20.30 1.16
C VAL A 182 2.76 19.02 1.97
N LEU A 183 3.79 18.27 1.55
CA LEU A 183 4.41 17.20 2.32
C LEU A 183 5.48 17.69 3.33
N THR A 184 5.49 18.97 3.72
CA THR A 184 6.42 19.47 4.76
C THR A 184 6.00 18.97 6.13
N PHE A 185 6.94 18.36 6.84
CA PHE A 185 6.74 17.89 8.21
C PHE A 185 7.38 18.87 9.18
N GLU A 186 6.56 19.54 10.00
CA GLU A 186 6.99 19.91 11.34
C GLU A 186 6.89 18.66 12.22
N TYR A 187 8.04 18.08 12.57
CA TYR A 187 8.08 17.07 13.63
C TYR A 187 8.05 17.78 14.99
N PRO A 188 7.05 17.56 15.85
CA PRO A 188 7.14 18.05 17.22
C PRO A 188 8.32 17.36 17.91
N GLY A 189 9.41 18.11 18.15
CA GLY A 189 10.58 17.66 18.91
C GLY A 189 11.86 17.36 18.11
N ILE A 190 11.88 17.54 16.79
CA ILE A 190 13.13 17.47 16.01
C ILE A 190 13.21 18.69 15.09
N ASN A 191 14.07 19.65 15.43
CA ASN A 191 14.42 20.72 14.51
C ASN A 191 15.16 20.11 13.31
N PRO A 192 14.70 20.31 12.07
CA PRO A 192 15.49 19.91 10.91
C PRO A 192 16.81 20.71 10.91
N PRO A 193 17.95 20.09 10.56
CA PRO A 193 19.17 20.85 10.34
C PRO A 193 18.90 21.89 9.25
N SER A 194 19.30 23.14 9.48
CA SER A 194 19.07 24.20 8.49
C SER A 194 19.78 23.80 7.19
N LEU A 195 18.99 23.54 6.15
CA LEU A 195 19.50 23.52 4.79
C LEU A 195 19.94 24.96 4.49
N ALA A 196 21.22 25.25 4.75
CA ALA A 196 21.83 26.47 4.26
C ALA A 196 21.63 26.46 2.73
N ALA A 197 21.08 27.55 2.20
CA ALA A 197 20.96 27.74 0.77
C ALA A 197 22.33 27.46 0.11
N PRO A 198 22.37 26.78 -1.05
CA PRO A 198 23.63 26.55 -1.75
C PRO A 198 24.28 27.92 -2.00
N GLN A 199 25.47 28.12 -1.42
CA GLN A 199 26.33 29.23 -1.81
C GLN A 199 26.59 29.06 -3.31
N GLY A 200 26.25 30.09 -4.08
CA GLY A 200 26.41 30.09 -5.52
C GLY A 200 27.83 29.66 -5.90
N TYR A 201 27.94 28.79 -6.88
CA TYR A 201 29.20 28.55 -7.57
C TYR A 201 29.60 29.87 -8.24
N GLU A 202 30.57 30.57 -7.67
CA GLU A 202 31.38 31.53 -8.43
C GLU A 202 32.12 30.72 -9.50
N SER A 203 31.87 31.08 -10.75
CA SER A 203 32.61 30.57 -11.90
C SER A 203 33.97 31.26 -11.95
N ASP A 204 35.02 30.54 -11.53
CA ASP A 204 36.39 30.84 -11.95
C ASP A 204 36.62 30.18 -13.31
N ASP A 205 36.50 30.99 -14.38
CA ASP A 205 37.28 31.01 -15.63
C ASP A 205 36.51 31.71 -16.78
#